data_AF-A0A7C3T2Q0-F1
#
_entry.id   AF-A0A7C3T2Q0-F1
#
_cell.length_a   1.000
_cell.length_b   1.000
_cell.length_c   1.000
_cell.angle_alpha   90.00
_cell.angle_beta   90.00
_cell.angle_gamma   90.00
#
_symmetry.space_group_name_H-M   'P 1'
#
loop_
_entity.id
_entity.type
_entity.pdbx_description
1 polymer ?
#
loop_
_entity_poly.entity_id
_entity_poly.type
_entity_poly.pdbx_seq_one_letter_code
_entity_poly.pdbx_strand_id
1 'polypeptide(L)'
;MAERDRREELAERLIESLGVIMRIRGNAFRRAVGRHGVTLPQFFLLKMVNVQGEMTVTQASQALMVAAPTASRMIDNLCEKGWLERWKDPENR
;
A
#
# COMPACT_ATOMS: atom_id res chain seq x y z
N MET A 1 15.05 -30.95 15.20
CA MET A 1 15.60 -29.68 15.74
C MET A 1 16.34 -28.95 14.65
N ALA A 2 17.51 -29.41 14.19
CA ALA A 2 18.36 -28.70 13.23
C ALA A 2 17.70 -28.12 11.96
N GLU A 3 16.74 -28.80 11.33
CA GLU A 3 16.07 -28.29 10.11
C GLU A 3 15.06 -27.17 10.40
N ARG A 4 14.42 -27.19 11.58
CA ARG A 4 13.50 -26.12 11.99
C ARG A 4 14.30 -24.86 12.34
N ASP A 5 15.36 -25.04 13.10
CA ASP A 5 16.24 -23.94 13.53
C ASP A 5 16.89 -23.27 12.31
N ARG A 6 17.32 -24.06 11.31
CA ARG A 6 17.84 -23.56 10.04
C ARG A 6 16.79 -22.79 9.21
N ARG A 7 15.53 -23.23 9.22
CA ARG A 7 14.44 -22.53 8.52
C ARG A 7 14.11 -21.19 9.18
N GLU A 8 14.10 -21.15 10.51
CA GLU A 8 13.90 -19.91 11.27
C GLU A 8 15.03 -18.92 10.99
N GLU A 9 16.29 -19.36 11.01
CA GLU A 9 17.45 -18.53 10.64
C GLU A 9 17.36 -17.97 9.20
N LEU A 10 16.97 -18.81 8.24
CA LEU A 10 16.79 -18.37 6.84
C LEU A 10 15.66 -17.35 6.70
N ALA A 11 14.56 -17.53 7.44
CA ALA A 11 13.44 -16.59 7.43
C ALA A 11 13.85 -15.23 8.02
N GLU A 12 14.60 -15.22 9.12
CA GLU A 12 15.14 -13.99 9.73
C GLU A 12 16.06 -13.25 8.76
N ARG A 13 17.02 -13.94 8.15
CA ARG A 13 17.93 -13.35 7.16
C ARG A 13 17.20 -12.80 5.93
N LEU A 14 16.11 -13.45 5.51
CA LEU A 14 15.27 -12.94 4.44
C LEU A 14 14.55 -11.65 4.85
N ILE A 15 13.99 -11.59 6.06
CA ILE A 15 13.34 -10.39 6.61
C ILE A 15 14.33 -9.22 6.69
N GLU A 16 15.55 -9.47 7.18
CA GLU A 16 16.61 -8.46 7.22
C GLU A 16 16.98 -7.95 5.82
N SER A 17 17.18 -8.87 4.88
CA SER A 17 17.50 -8.53 3.49
C SER A 17 16.39 -7.74 2.82
N LEU A 18 15.12 -8.13 3.05
CA LEU A 18 13.94 -7.39 2.58
C LEU A 18 13.90 -5.99 3.19
N GLY A 19 14.21 -5.84 4.48
CA GLY A 19 14.26 -4.54 5.15
C GLY A 19 15.32 -3.60 4.54
N VAL A 20 16.50 -4.12 4.21
CA VAL A 20 17.56 -3.34 3.54
C VAL A 20 17.14 -2.93 2.13
N ILE A 21 16.61 -3.86 1.33
CA ILE A 21 16.13 -3.59 -0.03
C ILE A 21 15.01 -2.53 -0.01
N MET A 22 14.03 -2.70 0.88
CA MET A 22 12.92 -1.75 1.02
C MET A 22 13.40 -0.36 1.47
N ARG A 23 14.44 -0.26 2.30
CA ARG A 23 14.99 1.03 2.76
C ARG A 23 15.72 1.76 1.64
N ILE A 24 16.59 1.08 0.91
CA ILE A 24 17.34 1.64 -0.23
C ILE A 24 16.35 2.12 -1.30
N ARG A 25 15.40 1.27 -1.66
CA ARG A 25 14.38 1.58 -2.66
C ARG A 25 13.41 2.65 -2.17
N GLY A 26 13.04 2.62 -0.89
CA GLY A 26 12.04 3.49 -0.28
C GLY A 26 12.41 4.98 -0.30
N ASN A 27 13.67 5.35 -0.09
CA ASN A 27 14.07 6.76 -0.09
C ASN A 27 14.09 7.38 -1.50
N ALA A 28 14.65 6.67 -2.49
CA ALA A 28 14.62 7.12 -3.88
C ALA A 28 13.18 7.18 -4.40
N PHE A 29 12.39 6.16 -4.07
CA PHE A 29 11.02 6.04 -4.52
C PHE A 29 10.09 7.06 -3.85
N ARG A 30 10.23 7.32 -2.54
CA ARG A 30 9.51 8.40 -1.84
C ARG A 30 9.78 9.76 -2.47
N ARG A 31 11.04 10.05 -2.83
CA ARG A 31 11.38 11.31 -3.52
C ARG A 31 10.75 11.40 -4.89
N ALA A 32 10.75 10.31 -5.66
CA ALA A 32 10.14 10.28 -6.98
C ALA A 32 8.62 10.53 -6.92
N VAL A 33 7.89 9.79 -6.08
CA VAL A 33 6.43 9.95 -5.95
C VAL A 33 6.04 11.27 -5.30
N GLY A 34 6.86 11.76 -4.34
CA GLY A 34 6.62 13.04 -3.68
C GLY A 34 6.66 14.24 -4.62
N ARG A 35 7.41 14.18 -5.73
CA ARG A 35 7.38 15.22 -6.78
C ARG A 35 6.02 15.35 -7.46
N HIS A 36 5.19 14.32 -7.39
CA HIS A 36 3.81 14.32 -7.91
C HIS A 36 2.77 14.60 -6.82
N GLY A 37 3.19 15.05 -5.62
CA GLY A 37 2.28 15.42 -4.54
C GLY A 37 1.57 14.23 -3.87
N VAL A 38 2.06 13.01 -4.06
CA VAL A 38 1.51 11.79 -3.45
C VAL A 38 2.52 11.13 -2.52
N THR A 39 2.02 10.58 -1.43
CA THR A 39 2.82 9.75 -0.51
C THR A 39 3.02 8.35 -1.07
N LEU A 40 3.95 7.59 -0.48
CA LEU A 40 4.21 6.22 -0.90
C LEU A 40 2.97 5.28 -0.73
N PRO A 41 2.25 5.31 0.41
CA PRO A 41 1.00 4.54 0.52
C PRO A 41 -0.05 4.93 -0.52
N GLN A 42 -0.19 6.24 -0.79
CA GLN A 42 -1.10 6.75 -1.84
C GLN A 42 -0.72 6.24 -3.23
N PHE A 43 0.57 6.22 -3.57
CA PHE A 43 1.04 5.64 -4.82
C PHE A 43 0.65 4.15 -4.94
N PHE A 44 0.82 3.37 -3.87
CA PHE A 44 0.44 1.95 -3.90
C PHE A 44 -1.06 1.76 -4.09
N LEU A 45 -1.89 2.59 -3.44
CA LEU A 45 -3.32 2.59 -3.67
C LEU A 45 -3.68 2.87 -5.13
N LEU A 46 -3.12 3.93 -5.73
CA LEU A 46 -3.32 4.27 -7.14
C LEU A 46 -2.90 3.12 -8.06
N LYS A 47 -1.74 2.50 -7.78
CA LYS A 47 -1.27 1.34 -8.54
C LYS A 47 -2.24 0.16 -8.44
N MET A 48 -2.79 -0.11 -7.26
CA MET A 48 -3.74 -1.21 -7.07
C MET A 48 -5.03 -0.96 -7.84
N VAL A 49 -5.62 0.24 -7.74
CA VAL A 49 -6.82 0.61 -8.51
C VAL A 49 -6.55 0.52 -10.01
N ASN A 50 -5.40 0.99 -10.49
CA ASN A 50 -5.03 0.89 -11.90
C ASN A 50 -4.89 -0.56 -12.41
N VAL A 51 -4.50 -1.50 -11.54
CA VAL A 51 -4.27 -2.91 -11.92
C VAL A 51 -5.53 -3.77 -11.73
N GLN A 52 -6.26 -3.56 -10.63
CA GLN A 52 -7.40 -4.38 -10.21
C GLN A 52 -8.74 -3.78 -10.63
N GLY A 53 -8.75 -2.52 -11.06
CA GLY A 53 -9.96 -1.76 -11.34
C GLY A 53 -10.54 -1.14 -10.08
N GLU A 54 -11.86 -1.00 -10.06
CA GLU A 54 -12.61 -0.39 -8.97
C GLU A 54 -12.43 -1.18 -7.66
N MET A 55 -12.35 -0.47 -6.54
CA MET A 55 -12.15 -1.08 -5.23
C MET A 55 -13.00 -0.37 -4.17
N THR A 56 -13.58 -1.15 -3.27
CA THR A 56 -14.23 -0.63 -2.07
C THR A 56 -13.19 -0.13 -1.06
N VAL A 57 -13.61 0.77 -0.15
CA VAL A 57 -12.77 1.23 0.97
C VAL A 57 -12.27 0.07 1.83
N THR A 58 -13.11 -0.95 2.03
CA THR A 58 -12.76 -2.14 2.80
C THR A 58 -11.65 -2.94 2.13
N GLN A 59 -11.75 -3.20 0.82
CA GLN A 59 -10.69 -3.87 0.06
C GLN A 59 -9.39 -3.07 0.10
N ALA A 60 -9.45 -1.75 -0.09
CA ALA A 60 -8.27 -0.88 -0.01
C ALA A 60 -7.62 -0.93 1.38
N SER A 61 -8.41 -0.93 2.47
CA SER A 61 -7.90 -1.01 3.84
C SER A 61 -7.18 -2.33 4.12
N GLN A 62 -7.72 -3.45 3.64
CA GLN A 62 -7.13 -4.77 3.80
C GLN A 62 -5.83 -4.89 3.00
N ALA A 63 -5.85 -4.45 1.74
CA ALA A 63 -4.69 -4.51 0.85
C ALA A 63 -3.52 -3.63 1.32
N LEU A 64 -3.82 -2.47 1.90
CA LEU A 64 -2.81 -1.57 2.48
C LEU A 64 -2.44 -1.92 3.93
N MET A 65 -3.13 -2.87 4.56
CA MET A 65 -2.99 -3.21 5.98
C MET A 65 -3.14 -2.00 6.91
N VAL A 66 -4.13 -1.15 6.65
CA VAL A 66 -4.46 0.01 7.49
C VAL A 66 -5.90 -0.05 7.98
N ALA A 67 -6.24 0.70 9.03
CA ALA A 67 -7.62 0.83 9.47
C ALA A 67 -8.50 1.51 8.40
N ALA A 68 -9.78 1.13 8.31
CA ALA A 68 -10.72 1.68 7.34
C ALA A 68 -10.82 3.23 7.37
N PRO A 69 -10.82 3.93 8.52
CA PRO A 69 -10.80 5.38 8.55
C PRO A 69 -9.54 5.99 7.92
N THR A 70 -8.39 5.33 8.06
CA THR A 70 -7.13 5.75 7.45
C THR A 70 -7.19 5.58 5.93
N ALA A 71 -7.72 4.46 5.46
CA ALA A 71 -7.94 4.23 4.03
C ALA A 71 -8.92 5.25 3.44
N SER A 72 -10.06 5.53 4.11
CA SER A 72 -11.02 6.54 3.65
C SER A 72 -10.35 7.90 3.52
N ARG A 73 -9.67 8.38 4.56
CA ARG A 73 -8.99 9.68 4.51
C ARG A 73 -7.94 9.74 3.39
N MET A 74 -7.23 8.64 3.14
CA MET A 74 -6.26 8.56 2.05
C MET A 74 -6.93 8.66 0.67
N ILE A 75 -8.06 7.97 0.49
CA ILE A 75 -8.88 8.01 -0.74
C ILE A 75 -9.43 9.41 -0.94
N ASP A 76 -10.04 10.01 0.09
CA ASP A 76 -10.62 11.35 0.02
C ASP A 76 -9.57 12.37 -0.42
N ASN A 77 -8.36 12.29 0.14
CA ASN A 77 -7.25 13.19 -0.22
C ASN A 77 -6.72 12.95 -1.65
N LEU A 78 -6.90 11.76 -2.21
CA LEU A 78 -6.58 11.48 -3.62
C LEU A 78 -7.68 11.94 -4.56
N CYS A 79 -8.95 11.86 -4.15
CA CYS A 79 -10.07 12.43 -4.88
C CYS A 79 -9.99 13.96 -4.95
N GLU A 80 -9.68 14.62 -3.84
CA GLU A 80 -9.45 16.08 -3.79
C GLU A 80 -8.36 16.53 -4.77
N LYS A 81 -7.37 15.68 -5.03
CA LYS A 81 -6.27 15.92 -5.98
C LYS A 81 -6.60 15.49 -7.42
N GLY A 82 -7.79 14.93 -7.67
CA GLY A 82 -8.21 14.45 -8.99
C GLY A 82 -7.52 13.15 -9.45
N TRP A 83 -6.91 12.39 -8.53
CA TRP A 83 -6.26 11.11 -8.87
C TRP A 83 -7.20 9.91 -8.80
N LEU A 84 -8.31 10.03 -8.08
CA LEU A 84 -9.34 8.99 -7.94
C LEU A 84 -10.72 9.61 -7.99
N GLU A 85 -11.70 8.81 -8.36
CA GLU A 85 -13.11 9.12 -8.20
C GLU A 85 -13.73 8.15 -7.19
N ARG A 86 -14.68 8.65 -6.39
CA ARG A 86 -15.41 7.86 -5.39
C ARG A 86 -16.89 8.11 -5.56
N TRP A 87 -17.65 7.05 -5.74
CA TRP A 87 -19.12 7.08 -5.78
C TRP A 87 -19.70 6.12 -4.75
N LYS A 88 -20.99 6.30 -4.45
CA LYS A 88 -21.74 5.31 -3.69
C LYS A 88 -22.14 4.19 -4.63
N ASP A 89 -21.88 2.95 -4.20
CA ASP A 89 -22.39 1.77 -4.89
C ASP A 89 -23.93 1.78 -4.80
N PRO A 90 -24.65 1.79 -5.94
CA PRO A 90 -26.12 1.82 -5.94
C PRO A 90 -26.76 0.56 -5.35
N GLU A 91 -26.05 -0.56 -5.27
CA GLU A 91 -26.56 -1.81 -4.68
C GLU A 91 -26.33 -1.89 -3.15
N ASN A 92 -25.56 -0.95 -2.60
CA ASN A 92 -25.22 -0.90 -1.19
C ASN A 92 -26.31 -0.11 -0.42
N ARG A 93 -27.32 -0.84 0.05
CA ARG A 93 -28.52 -0.30 0.73
C ARG A 93 -28.30 -0.03 2.21
#